data_AF-A0A817Q551-F1
#
_entry.id   AF-A0A817Q551-F1
#
_cell.length_a   1.000
_cell.length_b   1.000
_cell.length_c   1.000
_cell.angle_alpha   90.00
_cell.angle_beta   90.00
_cell.angle_gamma   90.00
#
_symmetry.space_group_name_H-M   'P 1'
#
loop_
_entity.id
_entity.type
_entity.pdbx_description
1 polymer ?
#
loop_
_entity_poly.entity_id
_entity_poly.type
_entity_poly.pdbx_seq_one_letter_code
_entity_poly.pdbx_strand_id
1 'polypeptide(L)'
;MSIGVGISRPGTESKTNREDTYSEQLSAIPEFAHLGPIFKSSLPVDLTESEVEYVVRCIKHVFSHYIVFQFDINNTLNDQLLERVTVQMDGSAEGFEIVHYTSCQVIKCNDTGTTYTLVKLPDDSSAVTGTLACTMKYTVKDCDPSTGLPDDEEGYADEFVLEDIEITVSDHVQKVLKPNWSASWEEIGAENELEDTYTLSIPILEECVKKIISYMGMQACERSDKIPEGKASHTLYLAGVYRGGHDVLVRAKMALGGTTADPGAQAIAMQLTIRSTDESAVQVIASAVE
;
A
#
# COMPACT_ATOMS: atom_id res chain seq x y z
N MET A 1 -39.61 35.46 13.40
CA MET A 1 -38.15 35.39 13.60
C MET A 1 -37.81 33.93 13.78
N SER A 2 -37.34 33.28 12.72
CA SER A 2 -37.09 31.84 12.69
C SER A 2 -35.68 31.55 13.22
N ILE A 3 -35.59 30.64 14.19
CA ILE A 3 -34.36 30.20 14.82
C ILE A 3 -33.77 29.10 13.92
N GLY A 4 -32.65 29.39 13.26
CA GLY A 4 -31.92 28.43 12.44
C GLY A 4 -31.04 27.53 13.31
N VAL A 5 -31.35 26.23 13.32
CA VAL A 5 -30.51 25.19 13.92
C VAL A 5 -29.31 24.97 13.00
N GLY A 6 -28.10 25.25 13.51
CA GLY A 6 -26.85 24.99 12.80
C GLY A 6 -26.57 23.49 12.75
N ILE A 7 -26.60 22.93 11.55
CA ILE A 7 -26.14 21.56 11.27
C ILE A 7 -24.61 21.59 11.29
N SER A 8 -24.00 20.90 12.25
CA SER A 8 -22.56 20.65 12.30
C SER A 8 -22.16 19.77 11.11
N ARG A 9 -21.22 20.25 10.29
CA ARG A 9 -20.61 19.46 9.21
C ARG A 9 -19.67 18.41 9.81
N PRO A 10 -19.57 17.19 9.23
CA PRO A 10 -18.53 16.23 9.61
C PRO A 10 -17.17 16.83 9.26
N GLY A 11 -16.25 16.84 10.23
CA GLY A 11 -14.92 17.41 10.08
C GLY A 11 -14.04 16.57 9.16
N THR A 12 -13.29 17.22 8.27
CA THR A 12 -12.14 16.63 7.59
C THR A 12 -11.04 16.36 8.61
N GLU A 13 -10.86 15.10 9.01
CA GLU A 13 -9.72 14.67 9.80
C GLU A 13 -8.40 14.91 9.04
N SER A 14 -7.44 15.56 9.69
CA SER A 14 -6.11 15.82 9.09
C SER A 14 -5.26 14.55 9.08
N LYS A 15 -4.39 14.38 8.06
CA LYS A 15 -3.51 13.20 7.91
C LYS A 15 -2.70 12.86 9.17
N THR A 16 -2.17 13.87 9.85
CA THR A 16 -1.39 13.70 11.09
C THR A 16 -2.22 13.02 12.19
N ASN A 17 -3.48 13.42 12.36
CA ASN A 17 -4.38 12.83 13.35
C ASN A 17 -4.68 11.35 13.08
N ARG A 18 -4.72 10.96 11.80
CA ARG A 18 -4.99 9.58 11.38
C ARG A 18 -3.80 8.66 11.62
N GLU A 19 -2.58 9.13 11.35
CA GLU A 19 -1.35 8.37 11.63
C GLU A 19 -1.15 8.16 13.14
N ASP A 20 -1.41 9.20 13.95
CA ASP A 20 -1.38 9.09 15.42
C ASP A 20 -2.39 8.05 15.92
N THR A 21 -3.61 8.06 15.38
CA THR A 21 -4.65 7.07 15.72
C THR A 21 -4.21 5.64 15.41
N TYR A 22 -3.61 5.39 14.25
CA TYR A 22 -3.08 4.06 13.91
C TYR A 22 -1.95 3.64 14.83
N SER A 23 -1.04 4.56 15.14
CA SER A 23 0.05 4.26 16.07
C SER A 23 -0.49 3.88 17.45
N GLU A 24 -1.48 4.61 17.98
CA GLU A 24 -2.12 4.29 19.25
C GLU A 24 -2.79 2.91 19.22
N GLN A 25 -3.61 2.65 18.19
CA GLN A 25 -4.34 1.37 18.04
C GLN A 25 -3.39 0.17 17.94
N LEU A 26 -2.38 0.24 17.07
CA LEU A 26 -1.43 -0.87 16.89
C LEU A 26 -0.54 -1.06 18.12
N SER A 27 -0.18 0.01 18.83
CA SER A 27 0.62 -0.08 20.07
C SER A 27 -0.12 -0.76 21.23
N ALA A 28 -1.45 -0.80 21.18
CA ALA A 28 -2.27 -1.49 22.17
C ALA A 28 -2.27 -3.02 22.01
N ILE A 29 -1.76 -3.55 20.89
CA ILE A 29 -1.68 -4.98 20.60
C ILE A 29 -0.31 -5.50 21.04
N PRO A 30 -0.22 -6.31 22.12
CA PRO A 30 1.06 -6.74 22.69
C PRO A 30 1.99 -7.46 21.69
N GLU A 31 1.41 -8.25 20.79
CA GLU A 31 2.13 -8.98 19.74
C GLU A 31 2.85 -8.05 18.77
N PHE A 32 2.45 -6.77 18.68
CA PHE A 32 3.03 -5.77 17.79
C PHE A 32 4.07 -4.86 18.47
N ALA A 33 4.34 -5.06 19.77
CA ALA A 33 5.25 -4.21 20.53
C ALA A 33 6.70 -4.17 20.00
N HIS A 34 7.10 -5.18 19.22
CA HIS A 34 8.46 -5.34 18.69
C HIS A 34 8.66 -4.74 17.28
N LEU A 35 7.60 -4.25 16.63
CA LEU A 35 7.64 -3.84 15.23
C LEU A 35 8.37 -2.49 15.00
N GLY A 36 8.53 -1.68 16.06
CA GLY A 36 9.03 -0.31 15.96
C GLY A 36 7.95 0.67 15.49
N PRO A 37 8.32 1.88 15.04
CA PRO A 37 7.34 2.86 14.55
C PRO A 37 6.77 2.46 13.19
N ILE A 38 5.51 2.83 12.95
CA ILE A 38 4.91 2.75 11.62
C ILE A 38 5.74 3.62 10.67
N PHE A 39 6.20 3.04 9.57
CA PHE A 39 6.88 3.79 8.52
C PHE A 39 5.88 4.51 7.61
N LYS A 40 4.81 3.83 7.23
CA LYS A 40 3.76 4.36 6.34
C LYS A 40 2.47 3.56 6.49
N SER A 41 1.33 4.22 6.32
CA SER A 41 0.03 3.55 6.17
C SER A 41 -0.58 3.86 4.79
N SER A 42 -1.20 2.86 4.16
CA SER A 42 -1.89 3.05 2.88
C SER A 42 -3.23 3.78 3.04
N LEU A 43 -3.84 4.16 1.92
CA LEU A 43 -5.29 4.40 1.90
C LEU A 43 -6.03 3.06 2.02
N PRO A 44 -7.29 3.05 2.50
CA PRO A 44 -8.11 1.86 2.50
C PRO A 44 -8.38 1.38 1.08
N VAL A 45 -8.34 0.07 0.87
CA VAL A 45 -8.73 -0.61 -0.37
C VAL A 45 -9.92 -1.53 -0.03
N ASP A 46 -11.00 -1.43 -0.79
CA ASP A 46 -12.13 -2.36 -0.66
C ASP A 46 -11.71 -3.74 -1.21
N LEU A 47 -12.00 -4.81 -0.49
CA LEU A 47 -11.69 -6.21 -0.88
C LEU A 47 -12.94 -7.02 -1.23
N THR A 48 -14.04 -6.32 -1.39
CA THR A 48 -15.36 -6.85 -1.70
C THR A 48 -16.09 -5.82 -2.56
N GLU A 49 -16.98 -6.28 -3.43
CA GLU A 49 -17.86 -5.38 -4.17
C GLU A 49 -18.78 -4.57 -3.23
N SER A 50 -19.37 -3.49 -3.75
CA SER A 50 -20.39 -2.75 -3.02
C SER A 50 -21.68 -3.58 -2.92
N GLU A 51 -22.39 -3.47 -1.80
CA GLU A 51 -23.71 -4.09 -1.58
C GLU A 51 -23.72 -5.63 -1.45
N VAL A 52 -22.61 -6.22 -1.02
CA VAL A 52 -22.53 -7.65 -0.63
C VAL A 52 -22.73 -7.85 0.89
N GLU A 53 -22.68 -9.09 1.35
CA GLU A 53 -22.90 -9.51 2.74
C GLU A 53 -21.93 -8.84 3.72
N TYR A 54 -20.68 -8.65 3.29
CA TYR A 54 -19.62 -8.04 4.08
C TYR A 54 -18.91 -6.97 3.29
N VAL A 55 -18.85 -5.75 3.82
CA VAL A 55 -17.98 -4.72 3.25
C VAL A 55 -16.64 -4.77 3.97
N VAL A 56 -15.59 -5.20 3.27
CA VAL A 56 -14.25 -5.37 3.85
C VAL A 56 -13.29 -4.36 3.25
N ARG A 57 -12.60 -3.61 4.13
CA ARG A 57 -11.55 -2.67 3.74
C ARG A 57 -10.23 -3.02 4.36
N CYS A 58 -9.16 -3.01 3.57
CA CYS A 58 -7.81 -3.24 4.05
C CYS A 58 -6.98 -1.96 4.08
N ILE A 59 -6.23 -1.76 5.17
CA ILE A 59 -5.17 -0.76 5.29
C ILE A 59 -3.85 -1.50 5.55
N LYS A 60 -2.82 -1.16 4.77
CA LYS A 60 -1.46 -1.69 4.91
C LYS A 60 -0.65 -0.76 5.80
N HIS A 61 -0.19 -1.23 6.95
CA HIS A 61 0.73 -0.52 7.82
C HIS A 61 2.13 -1.12 7.67
N VAL A 62 3.01 -0.40 6.98
CA VAL A 62 4.36 -0.86 6.68
C VAL A 62 5.30 -0.45 7.81
N PHE A 63 6.10 -1.41 8.27
CA PHE A 63 7.18 -1.26 9.23
C PHE A 63 8.52 -1.60 8.56
N SER A 64 9.62 -1.56 9.33
CA SER A 64 10.95 -1.82 8.78
C SER A 64 11.09 -3.26 8.25
N HIS A 65 10.49 -4.27 8.88
CA HIS A 65 10.60 -5.69 8.47
C HIS A 65 9.25 -6.42 8.39
N TYR A 66 8.15 -5.70 8.58
CA TYR A 66 6.81 -6.28 8.70
C TYR A 66 5.79 -5.40 7.99
N ILE A 67 4.65 -6.00 7.65
CA ILE A 67 3.42 -5.30 7.30
C ILE A 67 2.31 -5.81 8.21
N VAL A 68 1.59 -4.90 8.83
CA VAL A 68 0.32 -5.21 9.50
C VAL A 68 -0.80 -4.85 8.53
N PHE A 69 -1.63 -5.84 8.19
CA PHE A 69 -2.85 -5.63 7.42
C PHE A 69 -4.00 -5.46 8.41
N GLN A 70 -4.57 -4.26 8.45
CA GLN A 70 -5.80 -3.97 9.18
C GLN A 70 -6.98 -4.24 8.25
N PHE A 71 -7.97 -4.99 8.72
CA PHE A 71 -9.22 -5.24 8.02
C PHE A 71 -10.38 -4.68 8.82
N ASP A 72 -11.03 -3.66 8.28
CA ASP A 72 -12.28 -3.13 8.80
C ASP A 72 -13.44 -3.84 8.08
N ILE A 73 -14.23 -4.60 8.82
CA ILE A 73 -15.26 -5.52 8.30
C ILE A 73 -16.60 -5.04 8.81
N ASN A 74 -17.50 -4.69 7.89
CA ASN A 74 -18.88 -4.36 8.20
C ASN A 74 -19.81 -5.51 7.81
N ASN A 75 -20.56 -6.04 8.78
CA ASN A 75 -21.57 -7.08 8.56
C ASN A 75 -22.90 -6.40 8.18
N THR A 76 -23.36 -6.59 6.94
CA THR A 76 -24.60 -5.97 6.44
C THR A 76 -25.83 -6.83 6.68
N LEU A 77 -25.64 -8.10 7.05
CA LEU A 77 -26.71 -9.06 7.28
C LEU A 77 -27.31 -8.90 8.68
N ASN A 78 -28.64 -8.86 8.78
CA ASN A 78 -29.37 -8.60 10.02
C ASN A 78 -29.86 -9.85 10.75
N ASP A 79 -29.72 -11.00 10.13
CA ASP A 79 -30.07 -12.32 10.62
C ASP A 79 -28.85 -13.10 11.10
N GLN A 80 -27.69 -12.45 11.25
CA GLN A 80 -26.48 -13.09 11.75
C GLN A 80 -25.55 -12.14 12.50
N LEU A 81 -24.77 -12.71 13.43
CA LEU A 81 -23.59 -12.09 14.03
C LEU A 81 -22.37 -12.97 13.79
N LEU A 82 -21.20 -12.33 13.71
CA LEU A 82 -19.93 -13.03 13.49
C LEU A 82 -19.12 -13.03 14.78
N GLU A 83 -18.52 -14.16 15.13
CA GLU A 83 -17.55 -14.26 16.23
C GLU A 83 -16.17 -14.71 15.74
N ARG A 84 -15.13 -14.30 16.48
CA ARG A 84 -13.72 -14.70 16.27
C ARG A 84 -13.26 -14.50 14.82
N VAL A 85 -13.62 -13.37 14.23
CA VAL A 85 -13.35 -13.04 12.83
C VAL A 85 -11.86 -12.78 12.64
N THR A 86 -11.27 -13.43 11.63
CA THR A 86 -9.90 -13.22 11.16
C THR A 86 -9.88 -13.16 9.64
N VAL A 87 -8.84 -12.56 9.05
CA VAL A 87 -8.56 -12.68 7.61
C VAL A 87 -7.27 -13.47 7.44
N GLN A 88 -7.41 -14.72 7.01
CA GLN A 88 -6.27 -15.56 6.63
C GLN A 88 -5.69 -15.04 5.32
N MET A 89 -4.36 -15.02 5.24
CA MET A 89 -3.63 -14.57 4.07
C MET A 89 -2.65 -15.64 3.61
N ASP A 90 -2.46 -15.78 2.30
CA ASP A 90 -1.43 -16.62 1.70
C ASP A 90 -0.59 -15.80 0.72
N GLY A 91 0.69 -15.59 1.07
CA GLY A 91 1.72 -14.99 0.21
C GLY A 91 2.99 -15.85 0.19
N SER A 92 2.82 -17.15 0.42
CA SER A 92 3.94 -18.08 0.57
C SER A 92 4.71 -18.28 -0.74
N ALA A 93 4.06 -18.08 -1.89
CA ALA A 93 4.69 -18.16 -3.21
C ALA A 93 5.73 -17.03 -3.42
N GLU A 94 5.51 -15.89 -2.78
CA GLU A 94 6.37 -14.70 -2.84
C GLU A 94 7.30 -14.60 -1.62
N GLY A 95 7.21 -15.54 -0.67
CA GLY A 95 8.08 -15.63 0.50
C GLY A 95 7.63 -14.81 1.71
N PHE A 96 6.39 -14.30 1.72
CA PHE A 96 5.82 -13.65 2.89
C PHE A 96 5.49 -14.67 3.97
N GLU A 97 5.84 -14.36 5.22
CA GLU A 97 5.58 -15.22 6.36
C GLU A 97 4.48 -14.63 7.23
N ILE A 98 3.38 -15.36 7.43
CA ILE A 98 2.32 -14.94 8.35
C ILE A 98 2.75 -15.26 9.78
N VAL A 99 2.83 -14.23 10.63
CA VAL A 99 3.36 -14.33 11.99
C VAL A 99 2.24 -14.43 13.02
N HIS A 100 1.17 -13.64 12.85
CA HIS A 100 0.12 -13.54 13.85
C HIS A 100 -1.22 -13.07 13.27
N TYR A 101 -2.32 -13.52 13.88
CA TYR A 101 -3.69 -13.05 13.62
C TYR A 101 -4.30 -12.50 14.90
N THR A 102 -4.75 -11.25 14.87
CA THR A 102 -5.50 -10.63 15.96
C THR A 102 -6.98 -10.60 15.58
N SER A 103 -7.78 -11.47 16.19
CA SER A 103 -9.19 -11.64 15.82
C SER A 103 -10.11 -10.56 16.39
N CYS A 104 -11.10 -10.15 15.60
CA CYS A 104 -12.25 -9.39 16.11
C CYS A 104 -13.21 -10.36 16.80
N GLN A 105 -13.50 -10.12 18.09
CA GLN A 105 -14.26 -11.10 18.87
C GLN A 105 -15.72 -11.20 18.45
N VAL A 106 -16.37 -10.08 18.10
CA VAL A 106 -17.77 -10.03 17.70
C VAL A 106 -17.99 -8.91 16.68
N ILE A 107 -18.72 -9.20 15.61
CA ILE A 107 -19.24 -8.20 14.66
C ILE A 107 -20.74 -8.43 14.50
N LYS A 108 -21.54 -7.51 15.04
CA LYS A 108 -23.00 -7.57 14.93
C LYS A 108 -23.46 -6.98 13.60
N CYS A 109 -24.74 -7.21 13.27
CA CYS A 109 -25.38 -6.54 12.15
C CYS A 109 -25.18 -5.02 12.21
N ASN A 110 -24.78 -4.44 11.09
CA ASN A 110 -24.50 -3.03 10.86
C ASN A 110 -23.36 -2.44 11.69
N ASP A 111 -22.67 -3.23 12.51
CA ASP A 111 -21.46 -2.81 13.20
C ASP A 111 -20.23 -3.04 12.30
N THR A 112 -19.14 -2.33 12.61
CA THR A 112 -17.82 -2.56 12.00
C THR A 112 -16.89 -3.13 13.05
N GLY A 113 -16.29 -4.28 12.76
CA GLY A 113 -15.20 -4.86 13.54
C GLY A 113 -13.87 -4.71 12.84
N THR A 114 -12.79 -4.68 13.61
CA THR A 114 -11.43 -4.62 13.07
C THR A 114 -10.65 -5.87 13.49
N THR A 115 -9.98 -6.50 12.52
CA THR A 115 -9.03 -7.60 12.72
C THR A 115 -7.70 -7.24 12.09
N TYR A 116 -6.61 -7.89 12.54
CA TYR A 116 -5.27 -7.64 12.02
C TYR A 116 -4.56 -8.94 11.64
N THR A 117 -3.75 -8.87 10.58
CA THR A 117 -2.82 -9.93 10.19
C THR A 117 -1.42 -9.35 10.12
N LEU A 118 -0.49 -9.91 10.90
CA LEU A 118 0.92 -9.53 10.90
C LEU A 118 1.68 -10.45 9.95
N VAL A 119 2.38 -9.82 9.01
CA VAL A 119 3.18 -10.49 7.99
C VAL A 119 4.61 -10.00 8.07
N LYS A 120 5.57 -10.93 8.13
CA LYS A 120 7.00 -10.62 7.99
C LYS A 120 7.34 -10.54 6.51
N LEU A 121 8.09 -9.50 6.15
CA LEU A 121 8.62 -9.33 4.80
C LEU A 121 9.67 -10.42 4.49
N PRO A 122 9.81 -10.83 3.22
CA PRO A 122 10.87 -11.72 2.79
C PRO A 122 12.26 -11.17 3.17
N ASP A 123 13.19 -12.06 3.53
CA ASP A 123 14.57 -11.68 3.82
C ASP A 123 15.32 -11.26 2.53
N ASP A 124 14.87 -11.75 1.37
CA ASP A 124 15.32 -11.29 0.04
C ASP A 124 14.65 -9.96 -0.30
N SER A 125 15.45 -8.90 -0.37
CA SER A 125 14.95 -7.56 -0.69
C SER A 125 14.33 -7.44 -2.07
N SER A 126 14.66 -8.32 -3.02
CA SER A 126 14.05 -8.32 -4.37
C SER A 126 12.63 -8.90 -4.40
N ALA A 127 12.23 -9.66 -3.37
CA ALA A 127 10.95 -10.37 -3.31
C ALA A 127 9.86 -9.62 -2.52
N VAL A 128 10.04 -8.32 -2.24
CA VAL A 128 9.16 -7.57 -1.32
C VAL A 128 7.81 -7.18 -1.92
N THR A 129 7.57 -7.45 -3.20
CA THR A 129 6.30 -7.23 -3.89
C THR A 129 5.61 -8.55 -4.16
N GLY A 130 4.27 -8.57 -4.18
CA GLY A 130 3.53 -9.79 -4.40
C GLY A 130 2.03 -9.63 -4.26
N THR A 131 1.31 -10.72 -4.51
CA THR A 131 -0.14 -10.80 -4.39
C THR A 131 -0.48 -11.79 -3.29
N LEU A 132 -1.30 -11.38 -2.32
CA LEU A 132 -1.67 -12.21 -1.18
C LEU A 132 -3.15 -12.59 -1.28
N ALA A 133 -3.43 -13.89 -1.39
CA ALA A 133 -4.78 -14.40 -1.37
C ALA A 133 -5.41 -14.21 0.02
N CYS A 134 -6.66 -13.79 0.07
CA CYS A 134 -7.33 -13.43 1.33
C CYS A 134 -8.61 -14.23 1.55
N THR A 135 -8.80 -14.76 2.76
CA THR A 135 -10.01 -15.47 3.14
C THR A 135 -10.42 -15.10 4.56
N MET A 136 -11.59 -14.48 4.71
CA MET A 136 -12.19 -14.20 6.00
C MET A 136 -12.67 -15.51 6.62
N LYS A 137 -12.31 -15.77 7.88
CA LYS A 137 -12.75 -16.94 8.65
C LYS A 137 -13.39 -16.50 9.96
N TYR A 138 -14.55 -17.08 10.26
CA TYR A 138 -15.39 -16.65 11.38
C TYR A 138 -16.30 -17.78 11.86
N THR A 139 -16.93 -17.57 13.02
CA THR A 139 -18.06 -18.38 13.49
C THR A 139 -19.33 -17.56 13.28
N VAL A 140 -20.30 -18.09 12.53
CA VAL A 140 -21.62 -17.48 12.34
C VAL A 140 -22.54 -17.93 13.46
N LYS A 141 -23.33 -17.00 13.99
CA LYS A 141 -24.52 -17.32 14.78
C LYS A 141 -25.74 -16.68 14.12
N ASP A 142 -26.70 -17.51 13.75
CA ASP A 142 -27.99 -17.06 13.24
C ASP A 142 -28.71 -16.27 14.34
N CYS A 143 -29.32 -15.15 13.98
CA CYS A 143 -29.94 -14.21 14.89
C CYS A 143 -31.37 -13.86 14.47
N ASP A 144 -32.24 -13.63 15.45
CA ASP A 144 -33.55 -13.05 15.17
C ASP A 144 -33.39 -11.64 14.57
N PRO A 145 -33.91 -11.37 13.35
CA PRO A 145 -33.66 -10.10 12.65
C PRO A 145 -34.26 -8.86 13.31
N SER A 146 -35.17 -9.04 14.26
CA SER A 146 -35.85 -7.96 14.98
C SER A 146 -35.19 -7.61 16.31
N THR A 147 -34.52 -8.58 16.94
CA THR A 147 -33.89 -8.42 18.26
C THR A 147 -32.37 -8.43 18.22
N GLY A 148 -31.77 -9.02 17.17
CA GLY A 148 -30.33 -9.23 17.04
C GLY A 148 -29.76 -10.24 18.05
N LEU A 149 -30.63 -11.05 18.69
CA LEU A 149 -30.22 -12.10 19.62
C LEU A 149 -29.94 -13.39 18.84
N PRO A 150 -28.84 -14.09 19.13
CA PRO A 150 -28.54 -15.36 18.49
C PRO A 150 -29.51 -16.46 18.94
N ASP A 151 -29.89 -17.31 17.99
CA ASP A 151 -30.82 -18.43 18.20
C ASP A 151 -30.20 -19.57 19.03
N ASP A 152 -28.88 -19.75 18.92
CA ASP A 152 -28.08 -20.67 19.74
C ASP A 152 -26.72 -20.08 20.17
N GLU A 153 -26.06 -20.72 21.14
CA GLU A 153 -24.78 -20.26 21.69
C GLU A 153 -23.55 -20.80 20.92
N GLU A 154 -23.68 -21.85 20.11
CA GLU A 154 -22.54 -22.58 19.56
C GLU A 154 -22.10 -22.01 18.20
N GLY A 155 -23.05 -21.65 17.33
CA GLY A 155 -22.76 -21.22 15.96
C GLY A 155 -22.05 -22.29 15.11
N TYR A 156 -21.65 -21.93 13.89
CA TYR A 156 -20.88 -22.80 13.01
C TYR A 156 -19.77 -22.03 12.28
N ALA A 157 -18.67 -22.72 11.95
CA ALA A 157 -17.55 -22.12 11.25
C ALA A 157 -17.90 -21.92 9.77
N ASP A 158 -17.51 -20.76 9.23
CA ASP A 158 -17.71 -20.40 7.83
C ASP A 158 -16.55 -19.53 7.32
N GLU A 159 -16.47 -19.39 6.00
CA GLU A 159 -15.43 -18.62 5.33
C GLU A 159 -15.96 -17.83 4.14
N PHE A 160 -15.36 -16.66 3.90
CA PHE A 160 -15.70 -15.78 2.79
C PHE A 160 -14.41 -15.36 2.07
N VAL A 161 -14.32 -15.70 0.78
CA VAL A 161 -13.17 -15.36 -0.06
C VAL A 161 -13.23 -13.87 -0.40
N LEU A 162 -12.10 -13.19 -0.23
CA LEU A 162 -11.95 -11.77 -0.52
C LEU A 162 -11.12 -11.58 -1.80
N GLU A 163 -11.12 -10.36 -2.33
CA GLU A 163 -10.15 -9.98 -3.34
C GLU A 163 -8.71 -10.06 -2.80
N ASP A 164 -7.76 -10.38 -3.69
CA ASP A 164 -6.36 -10.47 -3.34
C ASP A 164 -5.77 -9.09 -3.01
N ILE A 165 -4.80 -9.05 -2.11
CA ILE A 165 -4.07 -7.83 -1.79
C ILE A 165 -2.76 -7.77 -2.58
N GLU A 166 -2.57 -6.69 -3.33
CA GLU A 166 -1.30 -6.38 -3.97
C GLU A 166 -0.37 -5.55 -3.06
N ILE A 167 0.88 -6.00 -2.96
CA ILE A 167 2.01 -5.27 -2.36
C ILE A 167 2.92 -4.83 -3.49
N THR A 168 3.17 -3.53 -3.57
CA THR A 168 3.95 -2.90 -4.65
C THR A 168 5.15 -2.15 -4.10
N VAL A 169 6.11 -1.78 -4.96
CA VAL A 169 7.26 -0.94 -4.57
C VAL A 169 6.81 0.33 -3.86
N SER A 170 5.71 0.93 -4.32
CA SER A 170 5.16 2.15 -3.74
C SER A 170 4.75 2.01 -2.26
N ASP A 171 4.48 0.81 -1.77
CA ASP A 171 4.15 0.57 -0.36
C ASP A 171 5.38 0.72 0.55
N HIS A 172 6.57 0.39 0.04
CA HIS A 172 7.83 0.47 0.78
C HIS A 172 8.49 1.85 0.74
N VAL A 173 7.85 2.82 0.07
CA VAL A 173 8.43 4.13 -0.19
C VAL A 173 7.51 5.24 0.28
N GLN A 174 8.09 6.19 1.01
CA GLN A 174 7.43 7.42 1.40
C GLN A 174 7.92 8.58 0.54
N LYS A 175 6.99 9.34 -0.05
CA LYS A 175 7.29 10.53 -0.85
C LYS A 175 7.95 11.60 0.00
N VAL A 176 9.06 12.18 -0.48
CA VAL A 176 9.73 13.31 0.20
C VAL A 176 10.07 14.41 -0.81
N LEU A 177 9.76 15.66 -0.47
CA LEU A 177 10.18 16.79 -1.28
C LEU A 177 11.64 17.14 -0.96
N LYS A 178 12.52 17.06 -1.96
CA LYS A 178 13.87 17.61 -1.89
C LYS A 178 13.92 18.91 -2.69
N PRO A 179 14.02 20.10 -2.05
CA PRO A 179 14.03 21.39 -2.75
C PRO A 179 15.23 21.56 -3.69
N ASN A 180 16.35 20.93 -3.37
CA ASN A 180 17.55 20.87 -4.19
C ASN A 180 17.91 19.40 -4.39
N TRP A 181 17.39 18.80 -5.45
CA TRP A 181 17.57 17.37 -5.72
C TRP A 181 19.04 17.08 -6.02
N SER A 182 19.69 17.95 -6.79
CA SER A 182 21.10 17.80 -7.17
C SER A 182 22.04 17.79 -5.95
N ALA A 183 21.83 18.68 -4.97
CA ALA A 183 22.62 18.66 -3.74
C ALA A 183 22.39 17.37 -2.94
N SER A 184 21.15 16.89 -2.86
CA SER A 184 20.82 15.63 -2.17
C SER A 184 21.45 14.42 -2.89
N TRP A 185 21.52 14.45 -4.22
CA TRP A 185 22.14 13.42 -5.05
C TRP A 185 23.65 13.32 -4.85
N GLU A 186 24.33 14.46 -4.71
CA GLU A 186 25.76 14.51 -4.38
C GLU A 186 26.03 14.11 -2.92
N GLU A 187 25.13 14.49 -1.99
CA GLU A 187 25.24 14.14 -0.56
C GLU A 187 25.14 12.63 -0.31
N ILE A 188 24.19 11.95 -0.97
CA ILE A 188 24.07 10.48 -0.87
C ILE A 188 25.32 9.79 -1.44
N GLY A 189 25.93 10.35 -2.49
CA GLY A 189 27.09 9.76 -3.16
C GLY A 189 26.77 8.48 -3.95
N ALA A 190 27.79 7.91 -4.59
CA ALA A 190 27.64 6.78 -5.52
C ALA A 190 28.00 5.41 -4.90
N GLU A 191 28.00 5.30 -3.57
CA GLU A 191 28.37 4.05 -2.88
C GLU A 191 27.39 2.91 -3.25
N ASN A 192 26.09 3.17 -3.14
CA ASN A 192 25.04 2.28 -3.65
C ASN A 192 24.35 2.96 -4.84
N GLU A 193 24.95 2.82 -6.02
CA GLU A 193 24.39 3.29 -7.29
C GLU A 193 24.05 2.09 -8.19
N LEU A 194 22.84 2.08 -8.74
CA LEU A 194 22.45 1.20 -9.83
C LEU A 194 22.12 2.05 -11.04
N GLU A 195 22.67 1.67 -12.19
CA GLU A 195 22.33 2.24 -13.48
C GLU A 195 21.97 1.13 -14.46
N ASP A 196 20.79 1.24 -15.07
CA ASP A 196 20.34 0.31 -16.11
C ASP A 196 19.54 1.03 -17.21
N THR A 197 19.40 0.39 -18.37
CA THR A 197 18.71 0.91 -19.54
C THR A 197 17.53 0.03 -19.93
N TYR A 198 16.34 0.62 -19.96
CA TYR A 198 15.09 -0.04 -20.30
C TYR A 198 14.51 0.50 -21.60
N THR A 199 13.77 -0.35 -22.32
CA THR A 199 12.93 0.07 -23.45
C THR A 199 11.47 -0.07 -23.06
N LEU A 200 10.77 1.06 -22.98
CA LEU A 200 9.38 1.11 -22.56
C LEU A 200 8.48 1.16 -23.79
N SER A 201 7.53 0.23 -23.87
CA SER A 201 6.52 0.13 -24.94
C SER A 201 5.45 1.24 -24.89
N ILE A 202 5.66 2.28 -24.10
CA ILE A 202 4.79 3.45 -23.99
C ILE A 202 5.38 4.53 -24.89
N PRO A 203 4.71 4.95 -25.97
CA PRO A 203 5.28 5.88 -26.94
C PRO A 203 5.16 7.36 -26.53
N ILE A 204 4.53 7.65 -25.37
CA ILE A 204 4.21 9.00 -24.91
C ILE A 204 4.99 9.31 -23.63
N LEU A 205 5.90 10.29 -23.69
CA LEU A 205 6.77 10.66 -22.57
C LEU A 205 5.96 11.06 -21.32
N GLU A 206 4.87 11.79 -21.50
CA GLU A 206 4.00 12.24 -20.40
C GLU A 206 3.33 11.08 -19.67
N GLU A 207 2.92 10.04 -20.40
CA GLU A 207 2.34 8.83 -19.81
C GLU A 207 3.40 8.00 -19.10
N CYS A 208 4.58 7.89 -19.68
CA CYS A 208 5.73 7.22 -19.10
C CYS A 208 6.13 7.86 -17.75
N VAL A 209 6.27 9.19 -17.70
CA VAL A 209 6.55 9.94 -16.46
C VAL A 209 5.50 9.63 -15.38
N LYS A 210 4.20 9.68 -15.73
CA LYS A 210 3.11 9.39 -14.77
C LYS A 210 3.18 7.97 -14.23
N LYS A 211 3.46 6.99 -15.09
CA LYS A 211 3.58 5.57 -14.70
C LYS A 211 4.77 5.34 -13.78
N ILE A 212 5.95 5.87 -14.11
CA ILE A 212 7.15 5.73 -13.26
C ILE A 212 6.89 6.34 -11.87
N ILE A 213 6.32 7.56 -11.80
CA ILE A 213 5.96 8.20 -10.52
C ILE A 213 4.98 7.33 -9.72
N SER A 214 4.00 6.71 -10.39
CA SER A 214 3.00 5.86 -9.77
C SER A 214 3.61 4.56 -9.22
N TYR A 215 4.35 3.82 -10.04
CA TYR A 215 4.94 2.53 -9.66
C TYR A 215 5.97 2.66 -8.54
N MET A 216 6.84 3.67 -8.61
CA MET A 216 7.84 3.90 -7.57
C MET A 216 7.23 4.55 -6.31
N GLY A 217 6.06 5.18 -6.42
CA GLY A 217 5.44 5.88 -5.29
C GLY A 217 6.26 7.06 -4.75
N MET A 218 7.08 7.70 -5.59
CA MET A 218 8.03 8.75 -5.18
C MET A 218 7.54 10.17 -5.52
N GLN A 219 8.22 11.18 -4.97
CA GLN A 219 7.93 12.59 -5.24
C GLN A 219 8.75 13.09 -6.42
N ALA A 220 8.08 13.59 -7.47
CA ALA A 220 8.77 14.34 -8.52
C ALA A 220 9.32 15.65 -7.96
N CYS A 221 10.61 15.88 -8.20
CA CYS A 221 11.35 17.06 -7.75
C CYS A 221 11.54 18.05 -8.91
N GLU A 222 11.75 19.33 -8.58
CA GLU A 222 12.12 20.39 -9.53
C GLU A 222 11.14 20.53 -10.73
N ARG A 223 9.87 20.17 -10.54
CA ARG A 223 8.82 20.12 -11.58
C ARG A 223 9.15 19.19 -12.76
N SER A 224 9.98 18.19 -12.52
CA SER A 224 10.36 17.19 -13.52
C SER A 224 9.21 16.24 -13.90
N ASP A 225 8.05 16.33 -13.25
CA ASP A 225 6.80 15.73 -13.70
C ASP A 225 6.18 16.45 -14.91
N LYS A 226 6.66 17.65 -15.26
CA LYS A 226 6.16 18.45 -16.37
C LYS A 226 7.13 18.47 -17.53
N ILE A 227 6.66 18.01 -18.68
CA ILE A 227 7.44 17.96 -19.91
C ILE A 227 7.19 19.25 -20.72
N PRO A 228 8.24 20.00 -21.11
CA PRO A 228 8.07 21.13 -22.01
C PRO A 228 7.60 20.68 -23.41
N GLU A 229 6.73 21.46 -24.04
CA GLU A 229 6.21 21.14 -25.38
C GLU A 229 7.33 20.96 -26.43
N GLY A 230 7.16 19.98 -27.31
CA GLY A 230 8.06 19.73 -28.44
C GLY A 230 9.41 19.08 -28.09
N LYS A 231 9.57 18.57 -26.86
CA LYS A 231 10.79 17.86 -26.45
C LYS A 231 10.74 16.38 -26.82
N ALA A 232 11.81 15.90 -27.46
CA ALA A 232 12.01 14.48 -27.78
C ALA A 232 12.77 13.71 -26.69
N SER A 233 13.19 14.39 -25.61
CA SER A 233 13.84 13.79 -24.45
C SER A 233 13.48 14.57 -23.19
N HIS A 234 13.51 13.88 -22.05
CA HIS A 234 13.14 14.42 -20.77
C HIS A 234 13.96 13.76 -19.65
N THR A 235 14.12 14.45 -18.51
CA THR A 235 14.74 13.86 -17.32
C THR A 235 13.81 14.03 -16.14
N LEU A 236 13.44 12.91 -15.53
CA LEU A 236 12.62 12.84 -14.34
C LEU A 236 13.52 12.65 -13.11
N TYR A 237 13.29 13.47 -12.09
CA TYR A 237 13.98 13.40 -10.79
C TYR A 237 12.98 13.03 -9.71
N LEU A 238 13.19 11.90 -9.06
CA LEU A 238 12.33 11.43 -7.97
C LEU A 238 13.09 11.39 -6.66
N ALA A 239 12.37 11.62 -5.57
CA ALA A 239 12.86 11.47 -4.22
C ALA A 239 11.85 10.73 -3.34
N GLY A 240 12.38 9.87 -2.49
CA GLY A 240 11.64 9.11 -1.51
C GLY A 240 12.53 8.73 -0.33
N VAL A 241 11.89 8.19 0.69
CA VAL A 241 12.54 7.47 1.77
C VAL A 241 12.08 6.04 1.67
N TYR A 242 13.00 5.08 1.67
CA TYR A 242 12.69 3.66 1.75
C TYR A 242 12.46 3.26 3.22
N ARG A 243 11.62 2.25 3.46
CA ARG A 243 11.39 1.72 4.82
C ARG A 243 12.73 1.46 5.54
N GLY A 244 12.79 1.79 6.83
CA GLY A 244 14.05 1.86 7.58
C GLY A 244 14.67 3.25 7.64
N GLY A 245 14.16 4.21 6.86
CA GLY A 245 14.58 5.62 6.95
C GLY A 245 15.71 5.98 5.98
N HIS A 246 15.92 5.18 4.94
CA HIS A 246 17.00 5.38 3.96
C HIS A 246 16.54 6.29 2.83
N ASP A 247 17.21 7.43 2.64
CA ASP A 247 16.95 8.28 1.49
C ASP A 247 17.24 7.51 0.18
N VAL A 248 16.33 7.62 -0.78
CA VAL A 248 16.48 7.04 -2.11
C VAL A 248 16.07 8.06 -3.17
N LEU A 249 16.93 8.23 -4.17
CA LEU A 249 16.76 9.19 -5.25
C LEU A 249 16.85 8.46 -6.59
N VAL A 250 16.06 8.92 -7.56
CA VAL A 250 16.03 8.36 -8.91
C VAL A 250 16.19 9.46 -9.94
N ARG A 251 17.01 9.18 -10.95
CA ARG A 251 17.13 9.96 -12.17
C ARG A 251 16.79 9.06 -13.36
N ALA A 252 15.65 9.32 -14.00
CA ALA A 252 15.26 8.64 -15.23
C ALA A 252 15.45 9.58 -16.42
N LYS A 253 16.42 9.32 -17.28
CA LYS A 253 16.60 10.03 -18.55
C LYS A 253 15.88 9.27 -19.65
N MET A 254 14.91 9.90 -20.27
CA MET A 254 14.06 9.29 -21.30
C MET A 254 14.25 10.01 -22.63
N ALA A 255 14.24 9.26 -23.72
CA ALA A 255 14.20 9.82 -25.07
C ALA A 255 13.28 9.00 -25.96
N LEU A 256 12.60 9.69 -26.89
CA LEU A 256 11.91 9.02 -27.99
C LEU A 256 12.95 8.29 -28.83
N GLY A 257 12.77 6.98 -28.97
CA GLY A 257 13.72 6.10 -29.62
C GLY A 257 13.98 4.88 -28.76
N GLY A 258 13.95 3.71 -29.37
CA GLY A 258 14.12 2.42 -28.73
C GLY A 258 13.86 1.33 -29.76
N THR A 259 14.55 0.19 -29.66
CA THR A 259 14.29 -0.95 -30.55
C THR A 259 13.25 -1.84 -29.90
N THR A 260 12.07 -1.94 -30.51
CA THR A 260 11.08 -2.96 -30.12
C THR A 260 11.08 -4.12 -31.13
N ALA A 261 10.41 -5.21 -30.78
CA ALA A 261 10.21 -6.33 -31.70
C ALA A 261 9.41 -5.93 -32.96
N ASP A 262 8.64 -4.85 -32.90
CA ASP A 262 7.95 -4.25 -34.05
C ASP A 262 8.71 -2.98 -34.52
N PRO A 263 9.38 -3.02 -35.70
CA PRO A 263 10.12 -1.88 -36.24
C PRO A 263 9.28 -0.62 -36.48
N GLY A 264 7.95 -0.74 -36.53
CA GLY A 264 7.03 0.39 -36.71
C GLY A 264 6.53 1.01 -35.40
N ALA A 265 6.75 0.36 -34.26
CA ALA A 265 6.25 0.83 -32.97
C ALA A 265 7.21 1.86 -32.34
N GLN A 266 6.65 2.99 -31.91
CA GLN A 266 7.38 3.98 -31.13
C GLN A 266 7.61 3.45 -29.71
N ALA A 267 8.79 3.69 -29.16
CA ALA A 267 9.16 3.35 -27.79
C ALA A 267 10.05 4.43 -27.18
N ILE A 268 10.15 4.38 -25.86
CA ILE A 268 11.02 5.26 -25.07
C ILE A 268 12.19 4.44 -24.55
N ALA A 269 13.41 4.85 -24.87
CA ALA A 269 14.60 4.40 -24.18
C ALA A 269 14.74 5.21 -22.89
N MET A 270 14.93 4.51 -21.78
CA MET A 270 15.10 5.08 -20.46
C MET A 270 16.42 4.61 -19.86
N GLN A 271 17.32 5.53 -19.54
CA GLN A 271 18.43 5.27 -18.61
C GLN A 271 17.96 5.62 -17.21
N LEU A 272 17.86 4.62 -16.35
CA LEU A 272 17.49 4.75 -14.94
C LEU A 272 18.76 4.72 -14.09
N THR A 273 18.98 5.75 -13.29
CA THR A 273 20.04 5.77 -12.26
C THR A 273 19.37 5.93 -10.89
N ILE A 274 19.68 5.06 -9.94
CA ILE A 274 19.13 5.08 -8.58
C ILE A 274 20.30 5.17 -7.59
N ARG A 275 20.16 6.01 -6.56
CA ARG A 275 21.09 6.10 -5.43
C ARG A 275 20.37 6.01 -4.11
N SER A 276 20.97 5.32 -3.14
CA SER A 276 20.47 5.30 -1.77
C SER A 276 21.60 5.14 -0.76
N THR A 277 21.26 5.44 0.49
CA THR A 277 22.11 5.10 1.65
C THR A 277 22.06 3.62 2.02
N ASP A 278 21.21 2.82 1.34
CA ASP A 278 21.03 1.39 1.55
C ASP A 278 21.03 0.63 0.22
N GLU A 279 21.72 -0.51 0.15
CA GLU A 279 21.86 -1.31 -1.07
C GLU A 279 20.53 -1.96 -1.49
N SER A 280 19.77 -2.50 -0.54
CA SER A 280 18.48 -3.15 -0.78
C SER A 280 17.45 -2.19 -1.35
N ALA A 281 17.42 -0.94 -0.87
CA ALA A 281 16.55 0.09 -1.40
C ALA A 281 16.75 0.30 -2.91
N VAL A 282 18.00 0.29 -3.39
CA VAL A 282 18.30 0.48 -4.81
C VAL A 282 17.71 -0.63 -5.68
N GLN A 283 17.85 -1.89 -5.24
CA GLN A 283 17.30 -3.06 -5.93
C GLN A 283 15.77 -3.04 -5.97
N VAL A 284 15.14 -2.71 -4.84
CA VAL A 284 13.66 -2.66 -4.75
C VAL A 284 13.08 -1.56 -5.63
N ILE A 285 13.74 -0.40 -5.74
CA ILE A 285 13.24 0.66 -6.63
C ILE A 285 13.43 0.29 -8.11
N ALA A 286 14.50 -0.44 -8.45
CA ALA A 286 14.74 -0.88 -9.82
C ALA A 286 13.65 -1.84 -10.32
N SER A 287 13.16 -2.76 -9.47
CA SER A 287 12.11 -3.71 -9.84
C SER A 287 10.75 -3.06 -10.13
N ALA A 288 10.55 -1.78 -9.80
CA ALA A 288 9.31 -1.06 -10.12
C ALA A 288 9.09 -0.81 -11.62
N VAL A 289 10.12 -0.99 -12.46
CA VAL A 289 10.08 -0.70 -13.90
C VAL A 289 10.45 -1.91 -14.77
N GLU A 290 10.65 -3.07 -14.16
CA GLU A 290 10.82 -4.36 -14.83
C GLU A 290 9.47 -4.92 -15.29
#